data_AF-A0A481YMB4-F1
#
_entry.id   AF-A0A481YMB4-F1
#
_cell.length_a   1.000
_cell.length_b   1.000
_cell.length_c   1.000
_cell.angle_alpha   90.00
_cell.angle_beta   90.00
_cell.angle_gamma   90.00
#
_symmetry.space_group_name_H-M   'P 1'
#
loop_
_entity.id
_entity.type
_entity.pdbx_description
1 polymer ?
#
loop_
_entity_poly.entity_id
_entity_poly.type
_entity_poly.pdbx_seq_one_letter_code
_entity_poly.pdbx_strand_id
1 'polypeptide(L)' 'MHKYLVNKPFDSISQINTYLNAIKLGDDSSLLEYFNMNKALRNVNYWIELIREYIFKNE' A
#
# COMPACT_ATOMS: atom_id res chain seq x y z
N MET A 1 18.48 -5.75 -6.67
CA MET A 1 17.51 -4.67 -6.38
C MET A 1 16.25 -4.96 -7.19
N HIS A 2 15.15 -5.38 -6.54
CA HIS A 2 13.95 -5.83 -7.26
C HIS A 2 13.30 -4.67 -8.01
N LYS A 3 13.02 -4.88 -9.31
CA LYS A 3 12.38 -3.90 -10.21
C LYS A 3 11.00 -3.41 -9.73
N TYR A 4 10.41 -4.04 -8.71
CA TYR A 4 9.05 -3.78 -8.24
C TYR A 4 8.97 -3.10 -6.87
N LEU A 5 10.09 -2.94 -6.16
CA LEU A 5 10.11 -2.48 -4.75
C LEU A 5 10.79 -1.13 -4.52
N VAL A 6 11.15 -0.42 -5.60
CA VAL A 6 11.75 0.93 -5.48
C VAL A 6 10.70 1.97 -5.04
N ASN A 7 9.41 1.69 -5.25
CA ASN A 7 8.32 2.53 -4.76
C ASN A 7 7.69 1.89 -3.54
N LYS A 8 7.97 2.43 -2.36
CA LYS A 8 7.10 2.20 -1.21
C LYS A 8 5.69 2.62 -1.64
N PRO A 9 4.67 1.77 -1.44
CA PRO A 9 3.30 2.05 -1.88
C PRO A 9 2.64 3.22 -1.15
N PHE A 10 3.27 3.68 -0.07
CA PHE A 10 2.87 4.83 0.72
C PHE A 10 4.12 5.62 1.10
N ASP A 11 3.98 6.93 1.16
CA ASP A 11 5.05 7.88 1.43
C ASP A 11 5.45 7.86 2.92
N SER A 12 4.50 7.56 3.82
CA SER A 12 4.75 7.54 5.26
C SER A 12 3.70 6.77 6.07
N ILE A 13 4.03 6.43 7.32
CA ILE A 13 3.07 5.89 8.29
C ILE A 13 1.94 6.90 8.57
N SER A 14 2.23 8.19 8.56
CA SER A 14 1.24 9.25 8.75
C SER A 14 0.14 9.20 7.68
N GLN A 15 0.52 9.01 6.41
CA GLN A 15 -0.42 8.85 5.31
C GLN A 15 -1.36 7.65 5.51
N ILE A 16 -0.82 6.51 5.97
CA ILE A 16 -1.62 5.32 6.28
C ILE A 16 -2.61 5.62 7.41
N ASN A 17 -2.17 6.29 8.48
CA ASN A 17 -3.02 6.66 9.60
C ASN A 17 -4.16 7.60 9.18
N THR A 18 -3.91 8.53 8.26
CA THR A 18 -4.96 9.40 7.69
C THR A 18 -6.03 8.58 6.98
N TYR A 19 -5.65 7.62 6.12
CA TYR A 19 -6.62 6.74 5.45
C TYR A 19 -7.42 5.91 6.46
N LEU A 20 -6.75 5.32 7.45
CA LEU A 20 -7.42 4.51 8.48
C LEU A 20 -8.40 5.33 9.31
N ASN A 21 -8.09 6.58 9.62
CA ASN A 21 -8.99 7.47 10.33
C ASN A 21 -10.21 7.86 9.49
N ALA A 22 -10.02 8.16 8.20
CA ALA A 22 -11.14 8.45 7.30
C ALA A 22 -12.10 7.26 7.18
N ILE A 23 -11.57 6.03 7.02
CA ILE A 23 -12.36 4.80 6.95
C ILE A 23 -13.16 4.57 8.24
N LYS A 24 -12.55 4.82 9.41
CA LYS A 24 -13.26 4.73 10.70
C LYS A 24 -14.43 5.70 10.81
N LEU A 25 -14.36 6.83 10.10
CA LEU A 25 -15.43 7.82 10.01
C LEU A 25 -16.44 7.51 8.88
N GLY A 26 -16.25 6.41 8.15
CA GLY A 26 -17.12 5.99 7.05
C GLY A 26 -16.78 6.61 5.69
N ASP A 27 -15.62 7.25 5.55
CA ASP A 27 -15.15 7.84 4.29
C ASP A 27 -13.88 7.13 3.78
N ASP A 28 -14.04 6.30 2.75
CA ASP A 28 -12.94 5.62 2.08
C ASP A 28 -12.54 6.29 0.75
N SER A 29 -13.16 7.43 0.39
CA SER A 29 -13.01 8.08 -0.92
C SER A 29 -11.55 8.41 -1.23
N SER A 30 -10.82 8.94 -0.26
CA SER A 30 -9.40 9.32 -0.40
C SER A 30 -8.49 8.11 -0.60
N LEU A 31 -8.77 6.98 0.04
CA LEU A 31 -8.02 5.74 -0.16
C LEU A 31 -8.34 5.14 -1.54
N LEU A 32 -9.61 5.18 -1.95
CA LEU A 32 -10.04 4.69 -3.26
C LEU A 32 -9.42 5.50 -4.40
N GLU A 33 -9.38 6.83 -4.27
CA GLU A 33 -8.70 7.72 -5.20
C GLU A 33 -7.21 7.40 -5.30
N TYR A 34 -6.55 7.20 -4.15
CA TYR A 34 -5.14 6.82 -4.12
C TYR A 34 -4.88 5.48 -4.85
N PHE A 35 -5.75 4.48 -4.66
CA PHE A 35 -5.66 3.19 -5.34
C PHE A 35 -5.97 3.29 -6.85
N ASN A 36 -6.84 4.21 -7.25
CA ASN A 36 -7.10 4.50 -8.66
C ASN A 36 -5.86 5.08 -9.36
N MET A 37 -5.15 5.99 -8.68
CA MET A 37 -3.90 6.57 -9.18
C MET A 37 -2.75 5.55 -9.18
N ASN A 38 -2.74 4.65 -8.19
CA ASN A 38 -1.70 3.63 -8.01
C ASN A 38 -2.25 2.23 -8.32
N LYS A 39 -2.51 1.95 -9.61
CA LYS A 39 -3.14 0.70 -10.07
C LYS A 39 -2.47 -0.59 -9.59
N ALA A 40 -1.17 -0.57 -9.29
CA ALA A 40 -0.45 -1.71 -8.73
C ALA A 40 -1.01 -2.14 -7.36
N LEU A 41 -1.50 -1.20 -6.55
CA LEU A 41 -2.08 -1.47 -5.23
C LEU A 41 -3.41 -2.22 -5.30
N ARG A 42 -4.05 -2.27 -6.47
CA ARG A 42 -5.25 -3.06 -6.70
C ARG A 42 -4.95 -4.52 -7.06
N ASN A 43 -3.67 -4.86 -7.25
CA ASN A 43 -3.26 -6.20 -7.66
C ASN A 43 -2.90 -7.06 -6.44
N VAL A 44 -3.59 -8.18 -6.26
CA VAL A 44 -3.29 -9.14 -5.18
C VAL A 44 -1.86 -9.67 -5.27
N ASN A 45 -1.31 -9.90 -6.48
CA ASN A 45 0.07 -10.34 -6.65
C ASN A 45 1.08 -9.30 -6.15
N TYR A 46 0.75 -8.00 -6.25
CA TYR A 46 1.61 -6.95 -5.69
C TYR A 46 1.73 -7.10 -4.17
N TRP A 47 0.62 -7.31 -3.47
CA TRP A 47 0.61 -7.52 -2.02
C TRP A 47 1.30 -8.82 -1.61
N ILE A 48 1.10 -9.91 -2.36
CA ILE A 48 1.78 -11.19 -2.10
C ILE A 48 3.29 -11.02 -2.18
N GLU A 49 3.80 -10.38 -3.23
CA GLU A 49 5.23 -10.16 -3.42
C GLU A 49 5.80 -9.18 -2.36
N LEU A 50 5.05 -8.13 -2.02
CA LEU A 50 5.45 -7.19 -0.97
C LEU A 50 5.54 -7.88 0.40
N ILE A 51 4.55 -8.70 0.78
CA ILE A 51 4.57 -9.47 2.03
C ILE A 51 5.71 -10.49 2.01
N ARG A 52 5.91 -11.19 0.89
CA ARG A 52 7.01 -12.15 0.73
C ARG A 52 8.36 -11.51 1.02
N GLU A 53 8.59 -10.33 0.44
CA GLU A 53 9.86 -9.61 0.58
C GLU A 53 10.07 -9.06 2.00
N TYR A 54 9.01 -8.63 2.69
CA TYR A 54 9.14 -8.12 4.06
C TYR A 54 9.25 -9.22 5.12
N ILE A 55 8.56 -10.34 4.94
CA ILE A 55 8.51 -11.42 5.94
C ILE A 55 9.62 -12.45 5.70
N PHE A 56 9.86 -12.86 4.45
CA PHE A 56 10.71 -14.01 4.13
C PHE A 56 12.11 -13.64 3.63
N LYS A 57 12.43 -12.34 3.52
CA LYS A 57 13.76 -11.87 3.09
C LYS A 57 14.64 -11.36 4.22
N ASN A 58 14.21 -11.54 5.47
CA ASN A 58 15.01 -11.29 6.68
C ASN A 58 15.72 -12.55 7.21
N GLU A 59 15.89 -13.59 6.38
CA GLU A 59 16.80 -14.73 6.63
C GLU A 59 17.99 -14.71 5.67
#